data_AF-A0A0E3JMG2-F1
#
_entry.id   AF-A0A0E3JMG2-F1
#
_cell.length_a   1.000
_cell.length_b   1.000
_cell.length_c   1.000
_cell.angle_alpha   90.00
_cell.angle_beta   90.00
_cell.angle_gamma   90.00
#
_symmetry.space_group_name_H-M   'P 1'
#
loop_
_entity.id
_entity.type
_entity.pdbx_description
1 polymer ?
#
loop_
_entity_poly.entity_id
_entity_poly.type
_entity_poly.pdbx_seq_one_letter_code
_entity_poly.pdbx_strand_id
1 'polypeptide(L)'
;MTVKFIFVIILPMVITIGNGGDKMKNNLSREIIIETTLALIDENDGSKNVTLRDIAKKLGCAHTNLYNYFKSLEEIFWEALGQALLKMMYYSESNLTVKIDCEKGLYELFDNLIDFSMEHPGWYKLIWFDTIGGNPPDEVIKMLNKPGKELIEIIIKISNDKLSEEKASLIANILHGYLHGELCKWINNRSFINNRQEIKTKLLSNIKYIYKLMV
;
A
#
# COMPACT_ATOMS: atom_id res chain seq x y z
N MET A 1 -16.63 19.23 10.50
CA MET A 1 -17.44 18.54 9.48
C MET A 1 -16.65 17.31 9.07
N THR A 2 -16.98 16.15 9.66
CA THR A 2 -16.18 14.93 9.49
C THR A 2 -16.57 14.28 8.17
N VAL A 3 -15.73 14.41 7.15
CA VAL A 3 -15.96 13.71 5.88
C VAL A 3 -15.62 12.24 6.11
N LYS A 4 -16.63 11.44 6.45
CA LYS A 4 -16.57 9.98 6.35
C LYS A 4 -16.56 9.64 4.85
N PHE A 5 -15.38 9.43 4.28
CA PHE A 5 -15.27 8.75 3.00
C PHE A 5 -15.60 7.28 3.23
N ILE A 6 -16.81 6.89 2.86
CA ILE A 6 -17.23 5.50 2.81
C ILE A 6 -16.51 4.87 1.62
N PHE A 7 -15.37 4.22 1.88
CA PHE A 7 -14.78 3.27 0.94
C PHE A 7 -15.68 2.03 0.94
N VAL A 8 -16.50 1.88 -0.11
CA VAL A 8 -17.13 0.59 -0.41
C VAL A 8 -16.05 -0.30 -0.99
N ILE A 9 -15.24 -0.89 -0.11
CA ILE A 9 -14.51 -2.12 -0.46
C ILE A 9 -15.56 -3.21 -0.45
N ILE A 10 -15.83 -3.78 -1.62
CA ILE A 10 -16.55 -5.04 -1.72
C ILE A 10 -15.65 -6.10 -1.07
N LEU A 11 -15.89 -6.35 0.22
CA LEU A 11 -15.38 -7.54 0.91
C LEU A 11 -15.80 -8.77 0.09
N PRO A 12 -14.91 -9.76 -0.12
CA PRO A 12 -15.32 -11.00 -0.76
C PRO A 12 -16.42 -11.63 0.08
N MET A 13 -17.57 -11.76 -0.57
CA MET A 13 -18.76 -12.45 -0.12
C MET A 13 -18.40 -13.77 0.57
N VAL A 14 -18.82 -13.90 1.83
CA VAL A 14 -18.86 -15.18 2.55
C VAL A 14 -19.80 -16.09 1.77
N ILE A 15 -19.24 -16.98 0.95
CA ILE A 15 -20.02 -18.00 0.25
C ILE A 15 -20.32 -19.10 1.26
N THR A 16 -21.57 -19.15 1.69
CA THR A 16 -22.15 -20.28 2.40
C THR A 16 -22.09 -21.53 1.52
N ILE A 17 -21.66 -22.64 2.13
CA ILE A 17 -21.49 -23.93 1.47
C ILE A 17 -22.87 -24.46 1.06
N GLY A 18 -23.20 -24.32 -0.23
CA GLY A 18 -24.35 -24.91 -0.89
C GLY A 18 -23.91 -26.00 -1.85
N ASN A 19 -24.33 -27.22 -1.56
CA ASN A 19 -23.99 -28.45 -2.27
C ASN A 19 -24.59 -28.45 -3.69
N GLY A 20 -23.77 -28.50 -4.74
CA GLY A 20 -24.24 -28.60 -6.12
C GLY A 20 -23.10 -28.48 -7.13
N GLY A 21 -22.80 -29.56 -7.83
CA GLY A 21 -21.79 -29.59 -8.88
C GLY A 21 -22.20 -28.73 -10.07
N ASP A 22 -21.69 -27.51 -10.12
CA ASP A 22 -21.60 -26.72 -11.35
C ASP A 22 -20.23 -26.05 -11.37
N LYS A 23 -19.47 -26.26 -12.44
CA LYS A 23 -18.14 -25.64 -12.58
C LYS A 23 -18.38 -24.13 -12.67
N MET A 24 -18.09 -23.40 -11.59
CA MET A 24 -17.96 -21.94 -11.64
C MET A 24 -17.05 -21.58 -12.80
N LYS A 25 -17.63 -21.13 -13.91
CA LYS A 25 -16.94 -20.26 -14.85
C LYS A 25 -16.54 -19.06 -14.01
N ASN A 26 -15.28 -19.01 -13.55
CA ASN A 26 -14.71 -17.80 -13.00
C ASN A 26 -14.90 -16.72 -14.09
N ASN A 27 -15.84 -15.81 -13.88
CA ASN A 27 -16.01 -14.66 -14.76
C ASN A 27 -14.79 -13.79 -14.58
N LEU A 28 -13.81 -13.97 -15.47
CA LEU A 28 -12.59 -13.19 -15.51
C LEU A 28 -12.96 -11.69 -15.54
N SER A 29 -12.30 -10.89 -14.72
CA SER A 29 -12.50 -9.45 -14.63
C SER A 29 -11.17 -8.75 -14.37
N ARG A 30 -11.10 -7.43 -14.58
CA ARG A 30 -9.89 -6.64 -14.27
C ARG A 30 -9.53 -6.78 -12.80
N GLU A 31 -10.52 -6.70 -11.92
CA GLU A 31 -10.36 -6.78 -10.47
C GLU A 31 -9.76 -8.13 -10.06
N ILE A 32 -10.29 -9.25 -10.56
CA ILE A 32 -9.80 -10.59 -10.25
C ILE A 32 -8.36 -10.78 -10.75
N ILE A 33 -8.02 -10.23 -11.92
CA ILE A 33 -6.66 -10.27 -12.46
C ILE A 33 -5.71 -9.48 -11.54
N ILE A 34 -6.11 -8.30 -11.08
CA ILE A 34 -5.29 -7.46 -10.21
C ILE A 34 -5.10 -8.10 -8.84
N GLU A 35 -6.16 -8.61 -8.20
CA GLU A 35 -6.04 -9.30 -6.90
C GLU A 35 -5.17 -10.55 -7.00
N THR A 36 -5.29 -11.32 -8.07
CA THR A 36 -4.42 -12.49 -8.34
C THR A 36 -2.97 -12.06 -8.54
N THR A 37 -2.75 -10.96 -9.26
CA THR A 37 -1.40 -10.41 -9.47
C THR A 37 -0.80 -9.95 -8.15
N LEU A 38 -1.56 -9.24 -7.31
CA LEU A 38 -1.10 -8.82 -5.99
C LEU A 38 -0.76 -10.00 -5.08
N ALA A 39 -1.58 -11.05 -5.07
CA ALA A 39 -1.27 -12.26 -4.32
C ALA A 39 0.05 -12.89 -4.81
N LEU A 40 0.25 -12.99 -6.13
CA LEU A 40 1.50 -13.50 -6.69
C LEU A 40 2.71 -12.61 -6.37
N ILE A 41 2.55 -11.29 -6.39
CA ILE A 41 3.64 -10.35 -6.04
C ILE A 41 4.05 -10.52 -4.59
N ASP A 42 3.09 -10.68 -3.67
CA ASP A 42 3.40 -10.88 -2.26
C ASP A 42 4.03 -12.25 -2.00
N GLU A 43 3.50 -13.31 -2.64
CA GLU A 43 4.04 -14.68 -2.60
C GLU A 43 5.47 -14.76 -3.16
N ASN A 44 5.83 -13.92 -4.14
CA ASN A 44 7.12 -13.95 -4.84
C ASN A 44 8.09 -12.82 -4.44
N ASP A 45 7.80 -12.11 -3.33
CA ASP A 45 8.67 -11.07 -2.80
C ASP A 45 8.99 -9.94 -3.82
N GLY A 46 7.96 -9.54 -4.56
CA GLY A 46 8.00 -8.49 -5.58
C GLY A 46 7.48 -8.94 -6.96
N SER A 47 7.41 -7.99 -7.89
CA SER A 47 6.89 -8.18 -9.26
C SER A 47 7.86 -8.81 -10.23
N LYS A 48 9.17 -8.78 -9.93
CA LYS A 48 10.24 -9.21 -10.84
C LYS A 48 10.05 -10.63 -11.41
N ASN A 49 9.49 -11.54 -10.62
CA ASN A 49 9.31 -12.95 -10.99
C ASN A 49 7.87 -13.31 -11.37
N VAL A 50 6.96 -12.34 -11.45
CA VAL A 50 5.56 -12.56 -11.81
C VAL A 50 5.39 -12.40 -13.32
N THR A 51 4.82 -13.40 -13.99
CA THR A 51 4.57 -13.34 -15.45
C THR A 51 3.08 -13.45 -15.77
N LEU A 52 2.68 -13.05 -16.99
CA LEU A 52 1.33 -13.28 -17.51
C LEU A 52 0.91 -14.76 -17.46
N ARG A 53 1.87 -15.68 -17.62
CA ARG A 53 1.61 -17.12 -17.55
C ARG A 53 1.30 -17.55 -16.12
N ASP A 54 1.99 -16.99 -15.12
CA ASP A 54 1.73 -17.29 -13.71
C ASP A 54 0.35 -16.81 -13.29
N ILE A 55 -0.01 -15.58 -13.69
CA ILE A 55 -1.34 -14.98 -13.44
C ILE A 55 -2.42 -15.86 -14.08
N ALA A 56 -2.29 -16.18 -15.37
CA ALA A 56 -3.27 -16.99 -16.09
C ALA A 56 -3.38 -18.41 -15.53
N LYS A 57 -2.26 -19.01 -15.13
CA LYS A 57 -2.21 -20.33 -14.48
C LYS A 57 -2.96 -20.32 -13.14
N LYS A 58 -2.74 -19.30 -12.31
CA LYS A 58 -3.46 -19.14 -11.01
C LYS A 58 -4.97 -18.94 -11.23
N LEU A 59 -5.36 -18.28 -12.33
CA LEU A 59 -6.76 -18.06 -12.73
C LEU A 59 -7.41 -19.23 -13.46
N GLY A 60 -6.65 -20.24 -13.88
CA GLY A 60 -7.16 -21.38 -14.65
C GLY A 60 -7.58 -21.02 -16.07
N CYS A 61 -6.95 -20.00 -16.69
CA CYS A 61 -7.27 -19.55 -18.04
C CYS A 61 -6.04 -19.56 -18.97
N ALA A 62 -6.26 -19.42 -20.28
CA ALA A 62 -5.17 -19.21 -21.22
C ALA A 62 -4.61 -17.79 -21.06
N HIS A 63 -3.27 -17.62 -21.10
CA HIS A 63 -2.64 -16.29 -20.96
C HIS A 63 -3.14 -15.27 -22.00
N THR A 64 -3.55 -15.73 -23.18
CA THR A 64 -4.15 -14.88 -24.22
C THR A 64 -5.45 -14.22 -23.76
N ASN A 65 -6.19 -14.81 -22.80
CA ASN A 65 -7.43 -14.23 -22.28
C ASN A 65 -7.19 -12.96 -21.48
N LEU A 66 -5.99 -12.77 -20.92
CA LEU A 66 -5.64 -11.56 -20.16
C LEU A 66 -5.58 -10.32 -21.08
N TYR A 67 -5.28 -10.52 -22.37
CA TYR A 67 -5.26 -9.42 -23.36
C TYR A 67 -6.63 -8.81 -23.66
N ASN A 68 -7.72 -9.49 -23.26
CA ASN A 68 -9.06 -8.90 -23.33
C ASN A 68 -9.26 -7.78 -22.29
N TYR A 69 -8.39 -7.70 -21.28
CA TYR A 69 -8.52 -6.79 -20.14
C TYR A 69 -7.35 -5.82 -20.02
N PHE A 70 -6.13 -6.25 -20.38
CA PHE A 70 -4.91 -5.45 -20.27
C PHE A 70 -4.03 -5.63 -21.51
N LYS A 71 -3.43 -4.55 -22.00
CA LYS A 71 -2.59 -4.54 -23.20
C LYS A 71 -1.23 -5.19 -22.94
N SER A 72 -0.74 -5.16 -21.71
CA SER A 72 0.55 -5.72 -21.35
C SER A 72 0.64 -6.11 -19.87
N LEU A 73 1.73 -6.79 -19.49
CA LEU A 73 2.02 -7.11 -18.08
C LEU A 73 2.30 -5.83 -17.28
N GLU A 74 2.93 -4.84 -17.89
CA GLU A 74 3.24 -3.56 -17.27
C GLU A 74 1.97 -2.78 -16.91
N GLU A 75 0.93 -2.82 -17.77
CA GLU A 75 -0.37 -2.22 -17.44
C GLU A 75 -0.99 -2.87 -16.19
N ILE A 76 -0.92 -4.21 -16.09
CA ILE A 76 -1.37 -4.95 -14.90
C ILE A 76 -0.56 -4.52 -13.67
N PHE A 77 0.76 -4.40 -13.78
CA PHE A 77 1.61 -4.00 -12.66
C PHE A 77 1.37 -2.56 -12.21
N TRP A 78 1.14 -1.62 -13.13
CA TRP A 78 0.81 -0.24 -12.75
C TRP A 78 -0.52 -0.16 -11.98
N GLU A 79 -1.54 -0.89 -12.44
CA GLU A 79 -2.81 -0.93 -11.73
C GLU A 79 -2.72 -1.71 -10.42
N ALA A 80 -1.95 -2.79 -10.36
CA ALA A 80 -1.68 -3.51 -9.14
C ALA A 80 -0.97 -2.61 -8.11
N LEU A 81 0.01 -1.81 -8.54
CA LEU A 81 0.67 -0.83 -7.69
C LEU A 81 -0.35 0.16 -7.11
N GLY A 82 -1.20 0.75 -7.96
CA GLY A 82 -2.27 1.64 -7.50
C GLY A 82 -3.19 0.98 -6.47
N GLN A 83 -3.61 -0.27 -6.70
CA GLN A 83 -4.46 -1.00 -5.77
C GLN A 83 -3.73 -1.35 -4.46
N ALA A 84 -2.46 -1.75 -4.50
CA ALA A 84 -1.64 -1.98 -3.31
C ALA A 84 -1.53 -0.72 -2.46
N LEU A 85 -1.33 0.44 -3.11
CA LEU A 85 -1.27 1.73 -2.44
C LEU A 85 -2.60 2.09 -1.77
N LEU A 86 -3.74 1.86 -2.44
CA LEU A 86 -5.06 2.06 -1.83
C LEU A 86 -5.31 1.14 -0.63
N LYS A 87 -4.92 -0.13 -0.74
CA LYS A 87 -5.02 -1.09 0.37
C LYS A 87 -4.18 -0.63 1.57
N MET A 88 -2.97 -0.14 1.32
CA MET A 88 -2.09 0.43 2.36
C MET A 88 -2.75 1.63 3.06
N MET A 89 -3.28 2.58 2.29
CA MET A 89 -3.95 3.76 2.83
C MET A 89 -5.18 3.38 3.67
N TYR A 90 -6.04 2.52 3.10
CA TYR A 90 -7.23 2.04 3.80
C TYR A 90 -6.88 1.31 5.10
N TYR A 91 -5.89 0.42 5.08
CA TYR A 91 -5.41 -0.27 6.28
C TYR A 91 -4.92 0.74 7.32
N SER A 92 -4.18 1.76 6.89
CA SER A 92 -3.57 2.72 7.81
C SER A 92 -4.59 3.65 8.46
N GLU A 93 -5.66 4.02 7.74
CA GLU A 93 -6.75 4.86 8.25
C GLU A 93 -7.79 4.09 9.07
N SER A 94 -8.16 2.89 8.63
CA SER A 94 -9.22 2.09 9.26
C SER A 94 -8.84 1.55 10.64
N ASN A 95 -7.54 1.43 10.92
CA ASN A 95 -7.00 0.98 12.20
C ASN A 95 -6.69 2.12 13.19
N LEU A 96 -7.06 3.37 12.88
CA LEU A 96 -6.88 4.48 13.82
C LEU A 96 -7.85 4.37 15.01
N THR A 97 -7.34 4.58 16.22
CA THR A 97 -8.14 4.62 17.46
C THR A 97 -8.51 6.04 17.88
N VAL A 98 -7.81 7.03 17.32
CA VAL A 98 -8.07 8.46 17.51
C VAL A 98 -8.25 9.18 16.18
N LYS A 99 -8.60 10.46 16.22
CA LYS A 99 -8.67 11.25 14.99
C LYS A 99 -7.28 11.41 14.37
N ILE A 100 -7.23 11.32 13.05
CA ILE A 100 -5.99 11.46 12.26
C ILE A 100 -5.35 12.85 12.40
N ASP A 101 -6.15 13.87 12.74
CA ASP A 101 -5.74 15.28 12.85
C ASP A 101 -5.16 15.67 14.22
N CYS A 102 -4.78 14.70 15.04
CA CYS A 102 -4.01 14.93 16.26
C CYS A 102 -2.65 14.21 16.22
N GLU A 103 -1.67 14.65 17.02
CA GLU A 103 -0.33 14.05 17.04
C GLU A 103 -0.37 12.53 17.23
N LYS A 104 -1.23 12.05 18.14
CA LYS A 104 -1.39 10.62 18.39
C LYS A 104 -1.89 9.88 17.14
N GLY A 105 -2.80 10.49 16.37
CA GLY A 105 -3.31 9.93 15.11
C GLY A 105 -2.23 9.82 14.03
N LEU A 106 -1.33 10.80 13.93
CA LEU A 106 -0.16 10.71 13.04
C LEU A 106 0.75 9.55 13.42
N TYR A 107 1.00 9.35 14.72
CA TYR A 107 1.84 8.24 15.16
C TYR A 107 1.17 6.88 14.93
N GLU A 108 -0.14 6.77 15.12
CA GLU A 108 -0.90 5.55 14.77
C GLU A 108 -0.92 5.31 13.26
N LEU A 109 -0.99 6.36 12.44
CA LEU A 109 -0.87 6.23 10.98
C LEU A 109 0.47 5.59 10.60
N PHE A 110 1.59 6.09 11.15
CA PHE A 110 2.90 5.50 10.93
C PHE A 110 3.02 4.08 11.50
N ASP A 111 2.38 3.80 12.63
CA ASP A 111 2.33 2.47 13.24
C ASP A 111 1.69 1.45 12.28
N ASN A 112 0.54 1.81 11.73
CA ASN A 112 -0.19 0.97 10.79
C ASN A 112 0.57 0.82 9.45
N LEU A 113 1.23 1.87 8.97
CA LEU A 113 2.10 1.79 7.78
C LEU A 113 3.28 0.83 7.98
N ILE A 114 3.87 0.83 9.18
CA ILE A 114 4.94 -0.11 9.54
C ILE A 114 4.41 -1.54 9.50
N ASP A 115 3.27 -1.81 10.15
CA ASP A 115 2.68 -3.16 10.17
C ASP A 115 2.35 -3.66 8.77
N PHE A 116 1.66 -2.85 7.97
CA PHE A 116 1.31 -3.20 6.60
C PHE A 116 2.55 -3.54 5.76
N SER A 117 3.61 -2.72 5.87
CA SER A 117 4.85 -2.94 5.13
C SER A 117 5.58 -4.22 5.56
N MET A 118 5.50 -4.59 6.83
CA MET A 118 6.11 -5.81 7.37
C MET A 118 5.28 -7.07 7.03
N GLU A 119 3.97 -6.93 6.91
CA GLU A 119 3.04 -8.02 6.56
C GLU A 119 3.02 -8.32 5.06
N HIS A 120 3.24 -7.29 4.24
CA HIS A 120 3.21 -7.40 2.78
C HIS A 120 4.52 -6.90 2.14
N PRO A 121 5.66 -7.59 2.36
CA PRO A 121 6.95 -7.16 1.84
C PRO A 121 7.02 -7.14 0.30
N GLY A 122 6.26 -8.00 -0.39
CA GLY A 122 6.20 -7.99 -1.86
C GLY A 122 5.43 -6.77 -2.37
N TRP A 123 4.33 -6.39 -1.71
CA TRP A 123 3.63 -5.14 -2.03
C TRP A 123 4.47 -3.92 -1.70
N TYR A 124 5.21 -3.93 -0.59
CA TYR A 124 6.15 -2.87 -0.25
C TYR A 124 7.21 -2.67 -1.36
N LYS A 125 7.75 -3.77 -1.92
CA LYS A 125 8.68 -3.71 -3.05
C LYS A 125 8.01 -3.17 -4.31
N LEU A 126 6.80 -3.63 -4.63
CA LEU A 126 6.02 -3.12 -5.77
C LEU A 126 5.83 -1.61 -5.69
N ILE A 127 5.45 -1.08 -4.54
CA ILE A 127 5.13 0.35 -4.39
C ILE A 127 6.41 1.21 -4.47
N TRP A 128 7.53 0.76 -3.89
CA TRP A 128 8.68 1.64 -3.63
C TRP A 128 9.97 1.32 -4.39
N PHE A 129 10.15 0.10 -4.92
CA PHE A 129 11.45 -0.36 -5.43
C PHE A 129 11.40 -1.00 -6.81
N ASP A 130 10.32 -1.71 -7.13
CA ASP A 130 10.24 -2.43 -8.39
C ASP A 130 10.16 -1.47 -9.58
N THR A 131 10.91 -1.78 -10.63
CA THR A 131 10.87 -1.04 -11.87
C THR A 131 9.77 -1.60 -12.77
N ILE A 132 8.76 -0.79 -13.07
CA ILE A 132 7.72 -1.12 -14.04
C ILE A 132 8.04 -0.40 -15.35
N GLY A 133 8.00 -1.14 -16.47
CA GLY A 133 8.21 -0.56 -17.79
C GLY A 133 7.09 0.38 -18.23
N GLY A 134 7.37 1.20 -19.25
CA GLY A 134 6.40 2.16 -19.78
C GLY A 134 6.07 3.28 -18.79
N ASN A 135 4.91 3.92 -19.00
CA ASN A 135 4.41 4.99 -18.14
C ASN A 135 3.16 4.51 -17.39
N PRO A 136 2.97 4.94 -16.12
CA PRO A 136 1.74 4.69 -15.41
C PRO A 136 0.54 5.33 -16.15
N PRO A 137 -0.64 4.69 -16.16
CA PRO A 137 -1.88 5.33 -16.58
C PRO A 137 -2.18 6.57 -15.73
N ASP A 138 -2.88 7.56 -16.29
CA ASP A 138 -3.24 8.81 -15.61
C ASP A 138 -3.98 8.59 -14.27
N GLU A 139 -4.83 7.56 -14.23
CA GLU A 139 -5.53 7.12 -13.01
C GLU A 139 -4.52 6.81 -11.90
N VAL A 140 -3.50 6.03 -12.23
CA VAL A 140 -2.45 5.56 -11.30
C VAL A 140 -1.57 6.73 -10.88
N ILE A 141 -1.24 7.66 -11.77
CA ILE A 141 -0.49 8.88 -11.44
C ILE A 141 -1.21 9.69 -10.34
N LYS A 142 -2.54 9.83 -10.44
CA LYS A 142 -3.32 10.53 -9.41
C LYS A 142 -3.26 9.80 -8.08
N MET A 143 -3.33 8.47 -8.10
CA MET A 143 -3.25 7.64 -6.90
C MET A 143 -1.87 7.75 -6.22
N LEU A 144 -0.79 7.70 -7.00
CA LEU A 144 0.59 7.81 -6.51
C LEU A 144 0.87 9.11 -5.74
N ASN A 145 0.27 10.22 -6.18
CA ASN A 145 0.52 11.53 -5.57
C ASN A 145 -0.33 11.80 -4.31
N LYS A 146 -1.40 11.02 -4.10
CA LYS A 146 -2.40 11.29 -3.06
C LYS A 146 -1.85 11.13 -1.63
N PRO A 147 -1.18 10.02 -1.25
CA PRO A 147 -0.72 9.83 0.13
C PRO A 147 0.22 10.93 0.63
N GLY A 148 1.14 11.38 -0.24
CA GLY A 148 2.08 12.45 0.10
C GLY A 148 1.37 13.76 0.42
N LYS A 149 0.38 14.15 -0.40
CA LYS A 149 -0.43 15.35 -0.15
C LYS A 149 -1.23 15.24 1.14
N GLU A 150 -1.86 14.09 1.37
CA GLU A 150 -2.65 13.88 2.59
C GLU A 150 -1.78 13.92 3.86
N LEU A 151 -0.56 13.37 3.82
CA LEU A 151 0.37 13.46 4.94
C LEU A 151 0.76 14.92 5.24
N ILE A 152 0.98 15.74 4.21
CA ILE A 152 1.25 17.18 4.36
C ILE A 152 0.06 17.88 5.03
N GLU A 153 -1.16 17.64 4.54
CA GLU A 153 -2.38 18.22 5.11
C GLU A 153 -2.59 17.81 6.58
N ILE A 154 -2.30 16.55 6.92
CA ILE A 154 -2.38 16.05 8.31
C ILE A 154 -1.39 16.82 9.19
N ILE A 155 -0.15 17.00 8.76
CA ILE A 155 0.87 17.74 9.52
C ILE A 155 0.47 19.19 9.75
N ILE A 156 -0.08 19.87 8.73
CA ILE A 156 -0.59 21.24 8.85
C ILE A 156 -1.72 21.29 9.89
N LYS A 157 -2.70 20.39 9.80
CA LYS A 157 -3.85 20.33 10.72
C LYS A 157 -3.42 20.08 12.17
N ILE A 158 -2.52 19.13 12.41
CA ILE A 158 -2.00 18.82 13.75
C ILE A 158 -1.28 20.03 14.36
N SER A 159 -0.64 20.85 13.53
CA SER A 159 0.00 22.08 13.99
C SER A 159 -0.98 23.21 14.34
N ASN A 160 -2.28 23.01 14.17
CA ASN A 160 -3.32 24.06 14.18
C ASN A 160 -3.01 25.17 13.18
N ASP A 161 -2.67 24.78 11.95
CA ASP A 161 -2.38 25.67 10.82
C ASP A 161 -1.21 26.65 11.08
N LYS A 162 -0.31 26.31 12.02
CA LYS A 162 0.87 27.13 12.35
C LYS A 162 2.06 26.90 11.42
N LEU A 163 2.14 25.72 10.81
CA LEU A 163 3.21 25.39 9.86
C LEU A 163 2.80 25.81 8.45
N SER A 164 3.76 26.38 7.69
CA SER A 164 3.59 26.58 6.26
C SER A 164 3.57 25.25 5.51
N GLU A 165 2.99 25.24 4.31
CA GLU A 165 3.00 24.06 3.42
C GLU A 165 4.42 23.58 3.12
N GLU A 166 5.36 24.49 2.88
CA GLU A 166 6.77 24.17 2.67
C GLU A 166 7.38 23.45 3.87
N LYS A 167 7.12 23.93 5.09
CA LYS A 167 7.63 23.33 6.32
C LYS A 167 6.97 21.97 6.60
N ALA A 168 5.67 21.85 6.37
CA ALA A 168 4.95 20.58 6.51
C ALA A 168 5.44 19.53 5.49
N SER A 169 5.68 19.96 4.23
CA SER A 169 6.28 19.13 3.18
C SER A 169 7.68 18.64 3.56
N LEU A 170 8.53 19.53 4.11
CA LEU A 170 9.84 19.14 4.62
C LEU A 170 9.74 18.08 5.74
N ILE A 171 8.82 18.26 6.69
CA ILE A 171 8.59 17.29 7.77
C ILE A 171 8.10 15.95 7.20
N ALA A 172 7.10 15.96 6.32
CA ALA A 172 6.56 14.77 5.69
C ALA A 172 7.67 13.97 4.98
N ASN A 173 8.49 14.66 4.18
CA ASN A 173 9.58 14.04 3.43
C ASN A 173 10.65 13.42 4.34
N ILE A 174 11.03 14.10 5.44
CA ILE A 174 12.01 13.58 6.38
C ILE A 174 11.48 12.36 7.14
N LEU A 175 10.24 12.41 7.62
CA LEU A 175 9.61 11.28 8.32
C LEU A 175 9.46 10.07 7.39
N HIS A 176 8.96 10.31 6.17
CA HIS A 176 8.79 9.27 5.14
C HIS A 176 10.15 8.66 4.74
N GLY A 177 11.16 9.49 4.46
CA GLY A 177 12.49 9.03 4.10
C GLY A 177 13.16 8.20 5.22
N TYR A 178 13.04 8.64 6.47
CA TYR A 178 13.51 7.88 7.63
C TYR A 178 12.80 6.51 7.72
N LEU A 179 11.47 6.50 7.64
CA LEU A 179 10.67 5.28 7.73
C LEU A 179 11.07 4.27 6.63
N HIS A 180 11.07 4.70 5.37
CA HIS A 180 11.41 3.82 4.24
C HIS A 180 12.85 3.33 4.27
N GLY A 181 13.80 4.17 4.70
CA GLY A 181 15.19 3.76 4.84
C GLY A 181 15.34 2.62 5.86
N GLU A 182 14.67 2.70 7.00
CA GLU A 182 14.71 1.65 8.02
C GLU A 182 13.91 0.41 7.62
N LEU A 183 12.69 0.56 7.09
CA LEU A 183 11.88 -0.56 6.63
C LEU A 183 12.58 -1.33 5.50
N CYS A 184 13.17 -0.62 4.54
CA CYS A 184 13.94 -1.24 3.47
C CYS A 184 15.09 -2.09 4.02
N LYS A 185 15.84 -1.57 5.00
CA LYS A 185 16.89 -2.35 5.67
C LYS A 185 16.30 -3.58 6.37
N TRP A 186 15.21 -3.43 7.11
CA TRP A 186 14.62 -4.53 7.86
C TRP A 186 14.05 -5.63 6.94
N ILE A 187 13.20 -5.25 5.98
CA ILE A 187 12.56 -6.18 5.01
C ILE A 187 13.61 -6.96 4.21
N ASN A 188 14.75 -6.33 3.89
CA ASN A 188 15.83 -6.98 3.15
C ASN A 188 16.88 -7.65 4.04
N ASN A 189 16.60 -7.87 5.33
CA ASN A 189 17.50 -8.51 6.30
C ASN A 189 18.88 -7.82 6.42
N ARG A 190 18.88 -6.48 6.34
CA ARG A 190 20.06 -5.59 6.49
C ARG A 190 19.98 -4.71 7.75
N SER A 191 18.99 -4.94 8.60
CA SER A 191 18.87 -4.30 9.91
C SER A 191 19.75 -5.02 10.94
N PHE A 192 20.25 -4.31 11.95
CA PHE A 192 20.87 -4.93 13.13
C PHE A 192 19.83 -5.52 14.10
N ILE A 193 18.59 -5.03 14.04
CA ILE A 193 17.46 -5.51 14.85
C ILE A 193 16.57 -6.36 13.95
N ASN A 194 16.42 -7.64 14.28
CA ASN A 194 15.58 -8.58 13.52
C ASN A 194 14.23 -8.84 14.20
N ASN A 195 14.09 -8.54 15.50
CA ASN A 195 12.82 -8.70 16.19
C ASN A 195 11.81 -7.65 15.69
N ARG A 196 10.68 -8.11 15.13
CA ARG A 196 9.61 -7.26 14.56
C ARG A 196 9.11 -6.20 15.55
N GLN A 197 8.85 -6.58 16.79
CA GLN A 197 8.32 -5.67 17.80
C GLN A 197 9.36 -4.63 18.23
N GLU A 198 10.62 -5.05 18.39
CA GLU A 198 11.72 -4.17 18.77
C GLU A 198 12.00 -3.11 17.70
N ILE A 199 12.10 -3.51 16.42
CA ILE A 199 12.32 -2.56 15.33
C ILE A 199 11.15 -1.59 15.24
N LYS A 200 9.90 -2.09 15.31
CA LYS A 200 8.69 -1.27 15.27
C LYS A 200 8.68 -0.22 16.37
N THR A 201 8.98 -0.61 17.62
CA THR A 201 9.10 0.33 18.75
C THR A 201 10.19 1.38 18.50
N LYS A 202 11.36 0.99 17.98
CA LYS A 202 12.42 1.94 17.61
C LYS A 202 11.98 2.93 16.53
N LEU A 203 11.32 2.44 15.47
CA LEU A 203 10.86 3.29 14.36
C LEU A 203 9.88 4.35 14.85
N LEU A 204 8.87 3.94 15.62
CA LEU A 204 7.89 4.87 16.18
C LEU A 204 8.50 5.87 17.16
N SER A 205 9.41 5.42 18.02
CA SER A 205 10.11 6.32 18.95
C SER A 205 10.89 7.40 18.19
N ASN A 206 11.59 7.00 17.13
CA ASN A 206 12.36 7.94 16.31
C ASN A 206 11.48 8.87 15.48
N ILE A 207 10.38 8.39 14.90
CA ILE A 207 9.41 9.23 14.19
C ILE A 207 8.85 10.31 15.12
N LYS A 208 8.45 9.93 16.34
CA LYS A 208 7.97 10.86 17.37
C LYS A 208 9.03 11.90 17.73
N TYR A 209 10.27 11.45 17.93
CA TYR A 209 11.39 12.33 18.26
C TYR A 209 11.72 13.32 17.13
N ILE A 210 11.82 12.83 15.89
CA ILE A 210 12.11 13.66 14.71
C ILE A 210 10.99 14.69 14.51
N TYR A 211 9.72 14.27 14.59
CA TYR A 211 8.59 15.20 14.47
C TYR A 211 8.67 16.31 15.53
N LYS A 212 8.88 15.95 16.81
CA LYS A 212 9.01 16.90 17.94
C LYS A 212 10.14 17.91 17.77
N LEU A 213 11.23 17.56 17.09
CA LEU A 213 12.34 18.48 16.82
C LEU A 213 12.05 19.49 15.72
N MET A 214 11.05 19.21 14.87
CA MET A 214 10.81 19.98 13.66
C MET A 214 9.59 20.90 13.74
N VAL A 215 8.69 20.66 14.70
CA VAL A 215 7.46 21.45 14.91
C VAL A 215 7.62 22.56 15.94
#